data_AF-A0A6B1FLQ3-F1
#
_entry.id   AF-A0A6B1FLQ3-F1
#
_cell.length_a   1.000
_cell.length_b   1.000
_cell.length_c   1.000
_cell.angle_alpha   90.00
_cell.angle_beta   90.00
_cell.angle_gamma   90.00
#
_symmetry.space_group_name_H-M   'P 1'
#
loop_
_entity.id
_entity.type
_entity.pdbx_description
1 polymer ?
#
loop_
_entity_poly.entity_id
_entity_poly.type
_entity_poly.pdbx_seq_one_letter_code
_entity_poly.pdbx_strand_id
1 'polypeptide(L)' 'MSADEVAAGATTGLPASPRCPFCDRTETRLVNPFGSQLSVATYWCDRCRTAFEHIKWAGADSPLVP' A
#
# COMPACT_ATOMS: atom_id res chain seq x y z
N MET A 1 4.25 -12.48 -22.23
CA MET A 1 4.94 -11.97 -21.04
C MET A 1 4.62 -10.48 -20.98
N SER A 2 3.52 -10.13 -20.29
CA SER A 2 2.90 -8.81 -20.39
C SER A 2 3.43 -7.89 -19.29
N ALA A 3 3.82 -6.68 -19.69
CA ALA A 3 4.36 -5.62 -18.86
C ALA A 3 3.24 -4.83 -18.15
N ASP A 4 2.44 -5.53 -17.33
CA ASP A 4 1.37 -4.96 -16.49
C ASP A 4 1.68 -5.17 -15.01
N GLU A 5 2.93 -5.00 -14.60
CA GLU A 5 3.38 -5.19 -13.21
C GLU A 5 4.20 -3.99 -12.74
N VAL A 6 3.90 -2.80 -13.25
CA VAL A 6 4.55 -1.56 -12.81
C VAL A 6 3.48 -0.50 -12.57
N ALA A 7 3.26 -0.19 -11.28
CA ALA A 7 2.50 0.94 -10.74
C ALA A 7 1.03 0.71 -10.32
N ALA A 8 0.74 -0.35 -9.55
CA ALA A 8 -0.53 -0.52 -8.84
C ALA A 8 -0.84 0.56 -7.75
N GLY A 9 0.03 1.56 -7.55
CA GLY A 9 -0.17 2.62 -6.56
C GLY A 9 -0.87 3.89 -7.09
N ALA A 10 -0.81 4.15 -8.40
CA ALA A 10 -1.16 5.48 -8.93
C ALA A 10 -2.68 5.76 -8.99
N THR A 11 -3.52 4.72 -9.08
CA THR A 11 -4.98 4.88 -9.26
C THR A 11 -5.79 4.61 -7.98
N THR A 12 -5.18 4.17 -6.88
CA THR A 12 -5.88 3.70 -5.67
C THR A 12 -5.80 4.68 -4.49
N GLY A 13 -5.17 5.86 -4.65
CA GLY A 13 -4.96 6.81 -3.55
C GLY A 13 -4.03 6.25 -2.45
N LEU A 14 -3.27 5.20 -2.77
CA LEU A 14 -2.38 4.54 -1.83
C LEU A 14 -0.98 5.18 -1.88
N PRO A 15 -0.28 5.28 -0.73
CA PRO A 15 1.09 5.77 -0.72
C PRO A 15 2.00 4.82 -1.51
N ALA A 16 2.82 5.34 -2.41
CA ALA A 16 3.75 4.52 -3.18
C ALA A 16 4.80 3.80 -2.31
N SER A 17 5.19 4.43 -1.19
CA SER A 17 6.27 3.94 -0.31
C SER A 17 6.00 4.29 1.17
N PRO A 18 5.01 3.66 1.82
CA PRO A 18 4.77 3.87 3.25
C PRO A 18 5.96 3.39 4.09
N ARG A 19 6.13 3.99 5.27
CA ARG A 19 7.13 3.55 6.25
C ARG A 19 6.77 2.15 6.77
N CYS A 20 7.75 1.25 6.77
CA CYS A 20 7.61 -0.06 7.38
C CYS A 20 7.55 0.08 8.91
N PRO A 21 6.51 -0.45 9.58
CA PRO A 21 6.35 -0.31 11.04
C PRO A 21 7.36 -1.14 11.85
N PHE A 22 8.14 -2.01 11.20
CA PHE A 22 9.09 -2.89 11.88
C PHE A 22 10.53 -2.36 11.85
N CYS A 23 10.89 -1.55 10.86
CA CYS A 23 12.27 -1.07 10.69
C CYS A 23 12.38 0.39 10.24
N ASP A 24 11.26 1.11 10.13
CA ASP A 24 11.13 2.53 9.76
C ASP A 24 11.66 2.92 8.37
N ARG A 25 12.02 1.94 7.55
CA ARG A 25 12.47 2.11 6.17
C ARG A 25 11.29 2.32 5.21
N THR A 26 11.57 2.98 4.09
CA THR A 26 10.58 3.28 3.03
C THR A 26 10.84 2.48 1.75
N GLU A 27 11.82 1.58 1.74
CA GLU A 27 12.01 0.62 0.64
C GLU A 27 10.92 -0.46 0.71
N THR A 28 9.69 -0.04 0.42
CA THR A 28 8.47 -0.84 0.47
C THR A 28 7.77 -0.81 -0.88
N ARG A 29 7.13 -1.92 -1.26
CA ARG A 29 6.32 -2.03 -2.48
C ARG A 29 4.92 -2.53 -2.18
N LEU A 30 3.94 -2.00 -2.89
CA LEU A 30 2.57 -2.51 -2.83
C LEU A 30 2.54 -3.92 -3.42
N VAL A 31 2.00 -4.86 -2.66
CA VAL A 31 1.81 -6.25 -3.08
C VAL A 31 0.35 -6.50 -3.46
N ASN A 32 -0.58 -5.99 -2.67
CA ASN A 32 -2.00 -6.14 -2.93
C ASN A 32 -2.77 -4.90 -2.44
N PRO A 33 -3.58 -4.23 -3.29
CA PRO A 33 -4.40 -3.11 -2.86
C PRO A 33 -5.52 -3.51 -1.89
N PHE A 34 -5.82 -4.80 -1.71
CA PHE A 34 -6.80 -5.31 -0.74
C PHE A 34 -6.16 -6.42 0.10
N GLY A 35 -5.82 -6.12 1.36
CA GLY A 35 -5.21 -7.10 2.27
C GLY A 35 -6.23 -8.05 2.88
N SER A 36 -6.02 -8.45 4.14
CA SER A 36 -6.95 -9.32 4.88
C SER A 36 -8.34 -8.69 5.09
N GLN A 37 -8.40 -7.36 5.04
CA GLN A 37 -9.61 -6.56 5.14
C GLN A 37 -9.69 -5.56 3.97
N LEU A 38 -10.90 -5.15 3.59
CA LEU A 38 -11.10 -4.21 2.47
C LEU A 38 -10.45 -2.84 2.73
N SER A 39 -10.34 -2.46 4.00
CA SER A 39 -9.81 -1.18 4.48
C SER A 39 -8.29 -1.13 4.57
N VAL A 40 -7.57 -2.20 4.20
CA VAL A 40 -6.11 -2.25 4.24
C VAL A 40 -5.52 -2.64 2.90
N ALA A 41 -4.28 -2.22 2.67
CA ALA A 41 -3.44 -2.67 1.56
C ALA A 41 -2.21 -3.39 2.11
N THR A 42 -1.72 -4.40 1.42
CA THR A 42 -0.55 -5.19 1.83
C THR A 42 0.69 -4.69 1.11
N TYR A 43 1.73 -4.40 1.88
CA TYR A 43 3.05 -3.99 1.40
C TYR A 43 4.11 -5.02 1.79
N TRP A 44 5.18 -5.08 1.00
CA TRP A 44 6.41 -5.81 1.32
C TRP A 44 7.54 -4.83 1.59
N CYS A 45 8.27 -5.00 2.69
CA CYS A 45 9.50 -4.25 2.96
C CYS A 45 10.72 -5.03 2.46
N ASP A 46 11.52 -4.44 1.58
CA ASP A 46 12.72 -5.08 1.05
C ASP A 46 13.89 -5.09 2.03
N ARG A 47 13.84 -4.28 3.10
CA ARG A 47 14.90 -4.23 4.12
C ARG A 47 14.79 -5.31 5.18
N CYS A 48 13.66 -5.38 5.86
CA CYS A 48 13.44 -6.41 6.88
C CYS A 48 12.82 -7.69 6.31
N ARG A 49 12.43 -7.69 5.03
CA ARG A 49 11.79 -8.83 4.33
C ARG A 49 10.53 -9.30 5.05
N THR A 50 9.69 -8.34 5.42
CA THR A 50 8.43 -8.58 6.15
C THR A 50 7.28 -7.92 5.41
N ALA A 51 6.17 -8.64 5.29
CA ALA A 51 4.91 -8.10 4.83
C ALA A 51 4.21 -7.33 5.96
N PHE A 52 3.54 -6.23 5.63
CA PHE A 52 2.73 -5.47 6.58
C PHE A 52 1.49 -4.90 5.91
N GLU A 53 0.49 -4.59 6.71
CA GLU A 53 -0.74 -3.95 6.26
C GLU A 53 -0.71 -2.45 6.55
N HIS A 54 -1.19 -1.66 5.59
CA HIS A 54 -1.34 -0.22 5.70
C HIS A 54 -2.83 0.13 5.61
N ILE A 55 -3.34 0.84 6.62
CA ILE A 55 -4.74 1.27 6.66
C ILE A 55 -4.98 2.34 5.59
N LYS A 56 -6.05 2.16 4.81
CA LYS A 56 -6.57 3.17 3.89
C LYS A 56 -7.31 4.21 4.74
N TRP A 57 -6.64 5.29 5.09
CA TRP A 57 -7.29 6.42 5.74
C TRP A 57 -8.13 7.15 4.70
N ALA A 58 -9.46 7.09 4.80
CA ALA A 58 -10.34 7.97 4.05
C ALA A 58 -10.30 9.36 4.71
N GLY A 59 -9.44 10.26 4.23
CA GLY A 59 -9.27 11.59 4.80
C GLY A 59 -9.17 12.68 3.73
N ALA A 60 -10.20 13.55 3.68
CA ALA A 60 -10.40 14.75 2.84
C ALA A 60 -10.65 14.58 1.32
N ASP A 61 -10.27 13.49 0.68
CA ASP A 61 -10.46 13.30 -0.78
C ASP A 61 -11.34 12.11 -1.18
N SER A 62 -12.04 11.46 -0.24
CA SER A 62 -13.06 10.45 -0.58
C SER A 62 -14.35 11.14 -1.07
N PRO A 63 -14.79 10.95 -2.33
CA PRO A 63 -16.01 11.59 -2.85
C PRO A 63 -17.31 10.99 -2.30
N LEU A 64 -17.25 10.07 -1.33
CA LEU A 64 -18.40 9.27 -0.87
C LEU A 64 -18.69 9.39 0.64
N VAL A 65 -18.29 10.48 1.30
CA VAL A 65 -18.78 10.79 2.65
C VAL A 65 -19.79 11.96 2.55
N PRO A 66 -21.10 11.72 2.69
CA PRO A 66 -22.11 12.79 2.74
C PRO A 66 -22.02 13.63 4.01
#